data_AF-A0A836QN45-F1
#
_entry.id   AF-A0A836QN45-F1
#
_cell.length_a   1.000
_cell.length_b   1.000
_cell.length_c   1.000
_cell.angle_alpha   90.00
_cell.angle_beta   90.00
_cell.angle_gamma   90.00
#
_symmetry.space_group_name_H-M   'P 1'
#
loop_
_entity.id
_entity.type
_entity.pdbx_description
1 polymer ?
#
loop_
_entity_poly.entity_id
_entity_poly.type
_entity_poly.pdbx_seq_one_letter_code
_entity_poly.pdbx_strand_id
1 'polypeptide(L)'
;RAREKAATPRFSHDTIALLVLGDNGDLAGGCTTSGVAYKTPGRVGDSPIIGSGLYVDNEVGAAGATGTGENIMRYCGSFMVVENMRQGLHPRDACIETVRRIARQDPLGLDVDVHFVAVDKSGRHGAAGSNQRFVYSVTTEESSEVMHGAGAEVE
;
A
#
# COMPACT_ATOMS: atom_id res chain seq x y z
N ARG A 1 -20.57 37.39 0.08
CA ARG A 1 -20.27 36.46 1.20
C ARG A 1 -19.44 35.31 0.63
N ALA A 2 -18.13 35.31 0.88
CA ALA A 2 -17.25 34.24 0.44
C ALA A 2 -17.68 32.95 1.15
N ARG A 3 -17.94 31.88 0.39
CA ARG A 3 -18.06 30.54 0.98
C ARG A 3 -16.67 30.18 1.51
N GLU A 4 -16.58 30.08 2.82
CA GLU A 4 -15.48 29.40 3.49
C GLU A 4 -15.37 28.00 2.85
N LYS A 5 -14.24 27.73 2.18
CA LYS A 5 -13.96 26.38 1.68
C LYS A 5 -13.82 25.49 2.90
N ALA A 6 -14.89 24.78 3.26
CA ALA A 6 -14.82 23.70 4.22
C ALA A 6 -13.63 22.82 3.82
N ALA A 7 -12.70 22.60 4.75
CA ALA A 7 -11.59 21.70 4.53
C ALA A 7 -12.16 20.38 4.01
N THR A 8 -11.76 19.97 2.80
CA THR A 8 -12.16 18.69 2.24
C THR A 8 -11.80 17.64 3.28
N PRO A 9 -12.76 16.87 3.82
CA PRO A 9 -12.42 15.80 4.75
C PRO A 9 -11.42 14.90 4.02
N ARG A 10 -10.23 14.69 4.61
CA ARG A 10 -9.28 13.71 4.07
C ARG A 10 -10.02 12.39 4.08
N PHE A 11 -10.44 11.94 2.90
CA PHE A 11 -11.30 10.78 2.76
C PHE A 11 -10.55 9.57 3.32
N SER A 12 -11.11 8.98 4.38
CA SER A 12 -10.69 7.68 4.89
C SER A 12 -10.64 6.70 3.72
N HIS A 13 -9.52 6.01 3.56
CA HIS A 13 -9.31 5.08 2.46
C HIS A 13 -10.11 3.81 2.75
N ASP A 14 -11.04 3.44 1.86
CA ASP A 14 -11.96 2.31 2.03
C ASP A 14 -11.51 1.11 1.17
N THR A 15 -10.21 0.81 1.25
CA THR A 15 -9.56 -0.31 0.54
C THR A 15 -8.91 -1.22 1.55
N ILE A 16 -9.20 -2.52 1.44
CA ILE A 16 -8.52 -3.57 2.19
C ILE A 16 -7.66 -4.40 1.23
N ALA A 17 -6.38 -4.53 1.57
CA ALA A 17 -5.48 -5.51 0.98
C ALA A 17 -5.09 -6.53 2.05
N LEU A 18 -5.29 -7.81 1.76
CA LEU A 18 -4.94 -8.93 2.62
C LEU A 18 -3.88 -9.76 1.89
N LEU A 19 -2.78 -10.05 2.58
CA LEU A 19 -1.68 -10.88 2.08
C LEU A 19 -1.50 -12.04 3.06
N VAL A 20 -1.29 -13.23 2.52
CA VAL A 20 -1.20 -14.47 3.31
C VAL A 20 0.01 -15.27 2.83
N LEU A 21 0.82 -15.73 3.77
CA LEU A 21 1.79 -16.79 3.58
C LEU A 21 1.22 -18.05 4.24
N GLY A 22 0.87 -19.06 3.45
CA GLY A 22 0.33 -20.32 3.96
C GLY A 22 1.43 -21.25 4.48
N ASP A 23 1.04 -22.24 5.29
CA ASP A 23 1.96 -23.22 5.88
C ASP A 23 2.65 -24.11 4.83
N ASN A 24 2.05 -24.24 3.65
CA ASN A 24 2.65 -24.89 2.49
C ASN A 24 3.73 -24.03 1.81
N GLY A 25 3.98 -22.82 2.33
CA GLY A 25 4.91 -21.84 1.82
C GLY A 25 4.32 -20.96 0.71
N ASP A 26 3.07 -21.14 0.28
CA ASP A 26 2.52 -20.34 -0.82
C ASP A 26 2.03 -18.96 -0.37
N LEU A 27 2.31 -17.96 -1.20
CA LEU A 27 1.78 -16.61 -1.05
C LEU A 27 0.47 -16.46 -1.81
N ALA A 28 -0.49 -15.82 -1.16
CA ALA A 28 -1.75 -15.39 -1.76
C ALA A 28 -2.08 -13.96 -1.32
N GLY A 29 -2.90 -13.28 -2.10
CA GLY A 29 -3.36 -11.94 -1.76
C GLY A 29 -4.70 -11.61 -2.37
N GLY A 30 -5.42 -10.70 -1.72
CA GLY A 30 -6.68 -10.16 -2.19
C GLY A 30 -6.75 -8.67 -1.92
N CYS A 31 -7.31 -7.91 -2.84
CA CYS A 31 -7.52 -6.47 -2.68
C CYS A 31 -8.94 -6.13 -3.13
N THR A 32 -9.68 -5.39 -2.29
CA THR A 32 -11.06 -5.00 -2.57
C THR A 32 -11.39 -3.62 -2.00
N THR A 33 -12.27 -2.91 -2.69
CA THR A 33 -12.71 -1.56 -2.35
C THR A 33 -14.05 -1.23 -2.99
N SER A 34 -14.80 -0.31 -2.36
CA SER A 34 -15.92 0.38 -2.97
C SER A 34 -15.47 1.51 -3.93
N GLY A 35 -14.18 1.88 -3.89
CA GLY A 35 -13.56 2.99 -4.62
C GLY A 35 -13.70 4.33 -3.89
N VAL A 36 -13.21 5.41 -4.50
CA VAL A 36 -13.36 6.75 -3.89
C VAL A 36 -14.83 7.17 -3.84
N ALA A 37 -15.22 7.81 -2.73
CA ALA A 37 -16.57 8.31 -2.53
C ALA A 37 -16.98 9.28 -3.66
N TYR A 38 -18.25 9.19 -4.09
CA TYR A 38 -18.84 10.04 -5.14
C TYR A 38 -18.12 10.00 -6.50
N LYS A 39 -17.37 8.93 -6.78
CA LYS A 39 -16.72 8.72 -8.08
C LYS A 39 -17.71 8.78 -9.25
N THR A 40 -17.24 9.25 -10.39
CA THR A 40 -17.97 9.16 -11.65
C THR A 40 -18.29 7.69 -11.96
N PRO A 41 -19.51 7.36 -12.44
CA PRO A 41 -19.82 6.01 -12.89
C PRO A 41 -18.79 5.50 -13.90
N GLY A 42 -18.31 4.27 -13.69
CA GLY A 42 -17.25 3.67 -14.51
C GLY A 42 -15.82 4.01 -14.08
N ARG A 43 -15.59 4.87 -13.08
CA ARG A 43 -14.24 5.10 -12.52
C ARG A 43 -13.69 3.82 -11.90
N VAL A 44 -12.48 3.46 -12.29
CA VAL A 44 -11.69 2.35 -11.74
C VAL A 44 -10.44 2.90 -11.05
N GLY A 45 -10.14 2.38 -9.85
CA GLY A 45 -8.92 2.70 -9.10
C GLY A 45 -7.88 1.57 -9.21
N ASP A 46 -6.92 1.55 -8.30
CA ASP A 46 -5.79 0.62 -8.27
C ASP A 46 -6.16 -0.81 -7.85
N SER A 47 -7.12 -0.97 -6.94
CA SER A 47 -7.41 -2.25 -6.28
C SER A 47 -7.64 -3.45 -7.22
N PRO A 48 -8.37 -3.33 -8.35
CA PRO A 48 -8.56 -4.44 -9.29
C PRO A 48 -7.42 -4.58 -10.33
N ILE A 49 -6.37 -3.77 -10.27
CA ILE A 49 -5.29 -3.73 -11.26
C ILE A 49 -4.04 -4.40 -10.68
N ILE A 50 -3.66 -5.55 -11.26
CA ILE A 50 -2.47 -6.30 -10.87
C ILE A 50 -1.20 -5.47 -11.08
N GLY A 51 -0.32 -5.48 -10.09
CA GLY A 51 0.89 -4.67 -10.05
C GLY A 51 0.67 -3.25 -9.54
N SER A 52 -0.60 -2.80 -9.46
CA SER A 52 -0.97 -1.54 -8.85
C SER A 52 -1.44 -1.75 -7.42
N GLY A 53 -2.71 -2.15 -7.22
CA GLY A 53 -3.29 -2.32 -5.88
C GLY A 53 -2.87 -3.60 -5.18
N LEU A 54 -2.48 -4.62 -5.96
CA LEU A 54 -2.03 -5.92 -5.45
C LEU A 54 -1.01 -6.54 -6.39
N TYR A 55 0.05 -7.13 -5.84
CA TYR A 55 0.95 -8.00 -6.57
C TYR A 55 1.45 -9.15 -5.68
N VAL A 56 1.52 -10.35 -6.25
CA VAL A 56 1.98 -11.55 -5.55
C VAL A 56 2.94 -12.27 -6.47
N ASP A 57 4.15 -12.51 -5.99
CA ASP A 57 5.14 -13.38 -6.62
C ASP A 57 5.57 -14.43 -5.59
N ASN A 58 5.27 -15.70 -5.87
CA ASN A 58 5.50 -16.80 -4.93
C ASN A 58 6.99 -17.16 -4.74
N GLU A 59 7.91 -16.57 -5.51
CA GLU A 59 9.34 -16.72 -5.32
C GLU A 59 9.94 -15.58 -4.48
N VAL A 60 9.20 -14.49 -4.28
CA VAL A 60 9.70 -13.26 -3.64
C VAL A 60 8.87 -12.83 -2.45
N GLY A 61 7.60 -12.51 -2.68
CA GLY A 61 6.79 -11.76 -1.74
C GLY A 61 5.50 -11.24 -2.36
N ALA A 62 4.68 -10.64 -1.51
CA ALA A 62 3.42 -10.03 -1.89
C ALA A 62 3.33 -8.60 -1.34
N ALA A 63 2.64 -7.74 -2.07
CA ALA A 63 2.38 -6.37 -1.64
C ALA A 63 0.97 -5.92 -2.04
N GLY A 64 0.36 -5.13 -1.16
CA GLY A 64 -0.94 -4.53 -1.34
C GLY A 64 -0.90 -3.03 -1.04
N ALA A 65 -1.80 -2.26 -1.66
CA ALA A 65 -1.82 -0.81 -1.56
C ALA A 65 -3.16 -0.26 -1.07
N THR A 66 -3.13 0.94 -0.49
CA THR A 66 -4.30 1.76 -0.18
C THR A 66 -3.94 3.24 -0.28
N GLY A 67 -4.94 4.12 -0.38
CA GLY A 67 -4.77 5.57 -0.61
C GLY A 67 -5.41 6.05 -1.91
N THR A 68 -4.79 7.03 -2.56
CA THR A 68 -5.29 7.61 -3.82
C THR A 68 -4.97 6.70 -5.00
N GLY A 69 -5.97 5.93 -5.45
CA GLY A 69 -5.81 4.91 -6.48
C GLY A 69 -5.19 5.39 -7.80
N GLU A 70 -5.49 6.61 -8.26
CA GLU A 70 -4.86 7.20 -9.45
C GLU A 70 -3.35 7.35 -9.30
N ASN A 71 -2.88 7.70 -8.11
CA ASN A 71 -1.45 7.85 -7.82
C ASN A 71 -0.79 6.48 -7.73
N ILE A 72 -1.43 5.49 -7.09
CA ILE A 72 -0.89 4.13 -7.00
C ILE A 72 -0.77 3.50 -8.39
N MET A 73 -1.79 3.64 -9.25
CA MET A 73 -1.79 3.11 -10.62
C MET A 73 -0.70 3.71 -11.50
N ARG A 74 -0.47 5.02 -11.39
CA ARG A 74 0.53 5.72 -12.21
C ARG A 74 1.93 5.11 -12.08
N TYR A 75 2.25 4.55 -10.92
CA TYR A 75 3.61 4.10 -10.60
C TYR A 75 3.75 2.57 -10.43
N CYS A 76 2.69 1.78 -10.66
CA CYS A 76 2.73 0.32 -10.42
C CYS A 76 3.24 -0.02 -9.01
N GLY A 77 2.66 0.63 -7.99
CA GLY A 77 3.18 0.63 -6.63
C GLY A 77 3.47 -0.75 -6.03
N SER A 78 2.49 -1.65 -5.98
CA SER A 78 2.69 -2.99 -5.40
C SER A 78 3.70 -3.83 -6.17
N PHE A 79 3.76 -3.71 -7.50
CA PHE A 79 4.80 -4.36 -8.29
C PHE A 79 6.19 -3.86 -7.90
N MET A 80 6.37 -2.54 -7.78
CA MET A 80 7.66 -1.97 -7.37
C MET A 80 8.08 -2.42 -5.96
N VAL A 81 7.15 -2.55 -5.01
CA VAL A 81 7.45 -3.07 -3.67
C VAL A 81 8.00 -4.51 -3.76
N VAL A 82 7.34 -5.38 -4.53
CA VAL A 82 7.81 -6.76 -4.69
C VAL A 82 9.16 -6.81 -5.42
N GLU A 83 9.39 -5.98 -6.43
CA GLU A 83 10.69 -5.93 -7.10
C GLU A 83 11.81 -5.39 -6.18
N ASN A 84 11.50 -4.44 -5.31
CA ASN A 84 12.42 -3.99 -4.27
C ASN A 84 12.76 -5.13 -3.29
N MET A 85 11.79 -5.97 -2.90
CA MET A 85 12.05 -7.18 -2.13
C MET A 85 12.88 -8.20 -2.92
N ARG A 86 12.66 -8.34 -4.23
CA ARG A 86 13.48 -9.20 -5.11
C ARG A 86 14.95 -8.79 -5.11
N GLN A 87 15.22 -7.49 -4.94
CA GLN A 87 16.58 -6.95 -4.79
C GLN A 87 17.17 -7.14 -3.38
N GLY A 88 16.47 -7.84 -2.49
CA GLY A 88 16.94 -8.19 -1.16
C GLY A 88 16.51 -7.23 -0.05
N LEU A 89 15.69 -6.21 -0.35
CA LEU A 89 15.17 -5.33 0.68
C LEU A 89 14.19 -6.06 1.60
N HIS A 90 14.23 -5.72 2.89
CA HIS A 90 13.21 -6.13 3.84
C HIS A 90 11.85 -5.53 3.42
N PRO A 91 10.70 -6.22 3.62
CA PRO A 91 9.38 -5.72 3.19
C PRO A 91 9.07 -4.28 3.63
N ARG A 92 9.39 -3.94 4.89
CA ARG A 92 9.28 -2.56 5.41
C ARG A 92 10.08 -1.56 4.57
N ASP A 93 11.33 -1.86 4.26
CA ASP A 93 12.23 -0.95 3.55
C ASP A 93 11.87 -0.87 2.06
N ALA A 94 11.38 -1.98 1.48
CA ALA A 94 10.82 -2.00 0.14
C ALA A 94 9.59 -1.08 0.00
N CYS A 95 8.70 -1.07 1.01
CA CYS A 95 7.59 -0.11 1.06
C CYS A 95 8.12 1.33 1.18
N ILE A 96 9.08 1.61 2.06
CA ILE A 96 9.66 2.95 2.24
C ILE A 96 10.30 3.45 0.93
N GLU A 97 11.13 2.65 0.27
CA GLU A 97 11.79 3.04 -0.98
C GLU A 97 10.77 3.31 -2.09
N THR A 98 9.71 2.49 -2.17
CA THR A 98 8.62 2.70 -3.13
C THR A 98 7.93 4.05 -2.89
N VAL A 99 7.56 4.36 -1.64
CA VAL A 99 6.93 5.65 -1.30
C VAL A 99 7.87 6.81 -1.61
N ARG A 100 9.15 6.72 -1.22
CA ARG A 100 10.16 7.77 -1.49
C ARG A 100 10.36 7.99 -2.98
N ARG A 101 10.40 6.92 -3.78
CA ARG A 101 10.50 7.01 -5.24
C ARG A 101 9.30 7.72 -5.83
N ILE A 102 8.08 7.36 -5.42
CA ILE A 102 6.85 8.04 -5.86
C ILE A 102 6.90 9.52 -5.48
N ALA A 103 7.24 9.85 -4.24
CA ALA A 103 7.32 11.23 -3.76
C ALA A 103 8.37 12.07 -4.51
N ARG A 104 9.49 11.48 -4.96
CA ARG A 104 10.48 12.19 -5.79
C ARG A 104 9.97 12.51 -7.20
N GLN A 105 9.02 11.74 -7.70
CA GLN A 105 8.51 11.86 -9.08
C GLN A 105 7.20 12.64 -9.16
N ASP A 106 6.35 12.52 -8.14
CA ASP A 106 5.05 13.16 -8.13
C ASP A 106 5.14 14.63 -7.68
N PRO A 107 4.47 15.58 -8.36
CA PRO A 107 4.45 16.99 -7.94
C PRO A 107 3.92 17.23 -6.52
N LEU A 108 3.14 16.29 -5.97
CA LEU A 108 2.64 16.36 -4.60
C LEU A 108 3.67 15.98 -3.54
N GLY A 109 4.81 15.38 -3.92
CA GLY A 109 5.79 14.91 -2.95
C GLY A 109 5.20 13.88 -1.99
N LEU A 110 5.38 14.09 -0.69
CA LEU A 110 4.82 13.21 0.36
C LEU A 110 3.30 13.39 0.58
N ASP A 111 2.68 14.43 0.00
CA ASP A 111 1.23 14.61 0.04
C ASP A 111 0.48 13.72 -0.98
N VAL A 112 1.19 12.85 -1.71
CA VAL A 112 0.64 11.94 -2.75
C VAL A 112 -0.34 10.87 -2.24
N ASP A 113 -0.42 10.68 -0.91
CA ASP A 113 -1.38 9.78 -0.23
C ASP A 113 -1.36 8.35 -0.77
N VAL A 114 -0.22 7.67 -0.57
CA VAL A 114 -0.03 6.26 -0.94
C VAL A 114 0.54 5.47 0.23
N HIS A 115 0.06 4.25 0.38
CA HIS A 115 0.44 3.34 1.46
C HIS A 115 0.56 1.92 0.94
N PHE A 116 1.56 1.20 1.44
CA PHE A 116 1.83 -0.18 1.05
C PHE A 116 2.04 -1.06 2.27
N VAL A 117 1.53 -2.28 2.20
CA VAL A 117 1.82 -3.38 3.11
C VAL A 117 2.43 -4.53 2.31
N ALA A 118 3.39 -5.24 2.88
CA ALA A 118 4.09 -6.32 2.21
C ALA A 118 4.49 -7.45 3.17
N VAL A 119 4.64 -8.64 2.61
CA VAL A 119 5.16 -9.84 3.26
C VAL A 119 6.08 -10.58 2.27
N ASP A 120 7.19 -11.15 2.75
CA ASP A 120 8.10 -11.96 1.93
C ASP A 120 8.00 -13.47 2.23
N LYS A 121 8.75 -14.27 1.48
CA LYS A 121 8.80 -15.74 1.63
C LYS A 121 9.36 -16.26 2.95
N SER A 122 10.02 -15.41 3.73
CA SER A 122 10.49 -15.75 5.08
C SER A 122 9.48 -15.39 6.16
N GLY A 123 8.30 -14.87 5.78
CA GLY A 123 7.28 -14.40 6.71
C GLY A 123 7.59 -13.05 7.35
N ARG A 124 8.68 -12.38 6.93
CA ARG A 124 8.92 -10.99 7.35
C ARG A 124 7.83 -10.13 6.70
N HIS A 125 7.39 -9.11 7.40
CA HIS A 125 6.35 -8.21 6.93
C HIS A 125 6.70 -6.76 7.26
N GLY A 126 6.01 -5.83 6.61
CA GLY A 126 6.18 -4.42 6.87
C GLY A 126 5.21 -3.57 6.09
N ALA A 127 5.12 -2.32 6.49
CA ALA A 127 4.25 -1.34 5.86
C ALA A 127 4.90 0.04 5.86
N ALA A 128 4.58 0.85 4.87
CA ALA A 128 4.98 2.26 4.84
C ALA A 128 3.94 3.13 4.14
N GLY A 129 3.92 4.40 4.53
CA GLY A 129 3.02 5.42 4.01
C GLY A 129 3.73 6.69 3.63
N SER A 130 3.11 7.46 2.74
CA SER A 130 3.54 8.85 2.48
C SER A 130 3.36 9.76 3.71
N ASN A 131 2.56 9.32 4.69
CA ASN A 131 2.41 9.94 6.00
C ASN A 131 2.59 8.90 7.14
N GLN A 132 2.84 9.38 8.37
CA GLN A 132 3.14 8.55 9.55
C GLN A 132 1.93 7.81 10.16
N ARG A 133 0.73 7.91 9.58
CA ARG A 133 -0.52 7.42 10.20
C ARG A 133 -0.99 6.06 9.70
N PHE A 134 -0.19 5.39 8.86
CA PHE A 134 -0.60 4.11 8.31
C PHE A 134 -0.52 3.00 9.37
N VAL A 135 -1.61 2.27 9.54
CA VAL A 135 -1.68 1.11 10.43
C VAL A 135 -2.10 -0.11 9.63
N TYR A 136 -1.61 -1.27 10.04
CA TYR A 136 -1.94 -2.55 9.44
C TYR A 136 -2.05 -3.62 10.52
N SER A 137 -2.80 -4.68 10.26
CA SER A 137 -2.93 -5.81 11.18
C SER A 137 -2.06 -6.97 10.72
N VAL A 138 -1.42 -7.65 11.66
CA VAL A 138 -0.72 -8.90 11.43
C VAL A 138 -1.29 -9.96 12.34
N THR A 139 -1.59 -11.12 11.77
CA THR A 139 -2.08 -12.28 12.52
C THR A 139 -1.18 -13.47 12.21
N THR A 140 -0.70 -14.10 13.27
CA THR A 140 0.05 -15.36 13.26
C THR A 140 -0.71 -16.38 14.11
N GLU A 141 -0.19 -17.59 14.26
CA GLU A 141 -0.76 -18.56 15.20
C GLU A 141 -0.69 -18.09 16.67
N GLU A 142 0.30 -17.27 17.00
CA GLU A 142 0.60 -16.86 18.38
C GLU A 142 -0.09 -15.55 18.77
N SER A 143 -0.32 -14.65 17.81
CA SER A 143 -0.81 -13.30 18.09
C SER A 143 -1.62 -12.69 16.94
N SER A 144 -2.42 -11.69 17.29
CA SER A 144 -3.11 -10.83 16.33
C SER A 144 -3.00 -9.39 16.80
N GLU A 145 -2.23 -8.59 16.09
CA GLU A 145 -1.81 -7.26 16.55
C GLU A 145 -2.02 -6.20 15.48
N VAL A 146 -2.27 -4.97 15.93
CA VAL A 146 -2.27 -3.78 15.07
C VAL A 146 -0.89 -3.13 15.19
N MET A 147 -0.24 -2.97 14.04
CA MET A 147 1.10 -2.42 13.91
C MET A 147 1.08 -1.09 13.18
N HIS A 148 2.11 -0.27 13.42
CA HIS A 148 2.29 1.01 12.74
C HIS A 148 3.27 0.85 11.57
N GLY A 149 2.85 1.30 10.39
CA GLY A 149 3.71 1.43 9.23
C GLY A 149 4.71 2.57 9.40
N ALA A 150 5.83 2.50 8.68
CA ALA A 150 6.82 3.57 8.65
C ALA A 150 6.29 4.78 7.88
N GLY A 151 6.61 5.99 8.35
CA GLY A 151 6.53 7.18 7.51
C GLY A 151 7.75 7.26 6.58
N ALA A 152 7.55 7.70 5.34
CA ALA A 152 8.67 7.90 4.41
C ALA A 152 9.63 9.05 4.79
N GLU A 153 9.24 9.89 5.76
CA GLU A 153 10.06 10.95 6.37
C GLU A 153 11.15 10.44 7.30
N VAL A 154 11.11 9.17 7.72
CA VAL A 154 12.06 8.63 8.72
C VAL A 154 13.38 8.35 8.02
N GLU A 155 14.39 9.21 8.25
CA GLU A 155 15.80 8.99 7.86
C GLU A 155 16.32 7.62 8.30
#